data_AF-A0A409XKF0-F1
#
_entry.id   AF-A0A409XKF0-F1
#
_cell.length_a   1.000
_cell.length_b   1.000
_cell.length_c   1.000
_cell.angle_alpha   90.00
_cell.angle_beta   90.00
_cell.angle_gamma   90.00
#
_symmetry.space_group_name_H-M   'P 1'
#
loop_
_entity.id
_entity.type
_entity.pdbx_description
1 polymer ?
#
loop_
_entity_poly.entity_id
_entity_poly.type
_entity_poly.pdbx_seq_one_letter_code
_entity_poly.pdbx_strand_id
1 'polypeptide(L)'
;MPHLLRHIASSFTRNSETNQLETPIFDTPLADQTVEELEMLQREILIAYNKMIDQKETAKQNYHLAAAKSSHHQARSLCLKLNLVE
;
A
#
# COMPACT_ATOMS: atom_id res chain seq x y z
N MET A 1 20.76 3.37 -6.38
CA MET A 1 19.67 2.86 -5.51
C MET A 1 20.18 2.13 -4.24
N PRO A 2 20.93 2.76 -3.31
CA PRO A 2 21.35 2.10 -2.05
C PRO A 2 20.53 2.51 -0.80
N HIS A 3 19.74 3.58 -0.85
CA HIS A 3 19.11 4.15 0.35
C HIS A 3 17.84 3.41 0.81
N LEU A 4 17.09 2.82 -0.14
CA LEU A 4 15.83 2.11 0.16
C LEU A 4 16.09 0.82 0.95
N LEU A 5 17.09 0.04 0.53
CA LEU A 5 17.47 -1.20 1.20
C LEU A 5 18.03 -0.95 2.61
N ARG A 6 18.74 0.17 2.80
CA ARG A 6 19.27 0.59 4.11
C ARG A 6 18.15 0.95 5.09
N HIS A 7 17.08 1.59 4.61
CA HIS A 7 15.91 1.89 5.44
C HIS A 7 15.16 0.63 5.88
N ILE A 8 15.00 -0.34 4.97
CA ILE A 8 14.36 -1.62 5.28
C ILE A 8 15.17 -2.36 6.35
N ALA A 9 16.49 -2.50 6.16
CA ALA A 9 17.36 -3.19 7.13
C ALA A 9 17.42 -2.49 8.51
N SER A 10 17.37 -1.16 8.58
CA SER A 10 17.38 -0.44 9.86
C SER A 10 16.09 -0.60 10.67
N SER A 11 14.96 -0.82 9.97
CA SER A 11 13.66 -1.02 10.61
C SER A 11 13.57 -2.35 11.37
N PHE A 12 14.35 -3.35 10.94
CA PHE A 12 14.41 -4.66 11.59
C PHE A 12 15.27 -4.69 12.85
N THR A 13 16.23 -3.77 13.00
CA THR A 13 17.17 -3.75 14.13
C THR A 13 16.71 -2.87 15.28
N ARG A 14 15.67 -2.05 15.12
CA ARG A 14 15.29 -0.99 16.07
C ARG A 14 14.29 -1.40 17.16
N ASN A 15 13.80 -2.64 17.18
CA ASN A 15 12.76 -3.06 18.11
C ASN A 15 13.26 -4.13 19.12
N SER A 16 14.53 -4.05 19.54
CA SER A 16 15.17 -5.05 20.42
C SER A 16 14.82 -4.91 21.91
N GLU A 17 13.73 -4.23 22.26
CA GLU A 17 13.23 -4.19 23.63
C GLU A 17 11.80 -4.71 23.66
N THR A 18 11.67 -5.92 24.21
CA THR A 18 10.41 -6.58 24.58
C THR A 18 9.57 -7.10 23.41
N ASN A 19 9.90 -8.31 22.95
CA ASN A 19 9.05 -9.48 23.15
C ASN A 19 9.67 -10.68 22.44
N GLN A 20 9.54 -11.83 23.07
CA GLN A 20 10.01 -13.14 22.64
C GLN A 20 9.32 -13.60 21.33
N LEU A 21 9.51 -12.88 20.24
CA LEU A 21 9.31 -13.45 18.91
C LEU A 21 10.47 -14.41 18.72
N GLU A 22 10.20 -15.68 19.06
CA GLU A 22 10.94 -16.82 18.55
C GLU A 22 11.34 -16.50 17.11
N THR A 23 12.62 -16.71 16.80
CA THR A 23 13.16 -16.73 15.45
C THR A 23 12.08 -17.19 14.47
N PRO A 24 11.77 -16.45 13.39
CA PRO A 24 10.72 -16.88 12.46
C PRO A 24 11.02 -18.32 12.08
N ILE A 25 10.17 -19.25 12.54
CA ILE A 25 10.40 -20.68 12.47
C ILE A 25 10.16 -21.11 11.03
N PHE A 26 11.07 -20.74 10.13
CA PHE A 26 11.17 -21.29 8.78
C PHE A 26 11.56 -22.77 8.81
N ASP A 27 12.03 -23.26 9.96
CA ASP A 27 12.38 -24.66 10.20
C ASP A 27 11.18 -25.54 10.55
N THR A 28 9.95 -25.00 10.55
CA THR A 28 8.76 -25.85 10.65
C THR A 28 8.66 -26.60 9.32
N PRO A 29 8.82 -27.94 9.28
CA PRO A 29 8.57 -28.66 8.04
C PRO A 29 7.15 -28.36 7.62
N LEU A 30 7.00 -27.89 6.38
CA LEU A 30 5.72 -27.60 5.74
C LEU A 30 4.88 -28.88 5.85
N ALA A 31 4.01 -28.94 6.86
CA ALA A 31 3.42 -30.18 7.33
C ALA A 31 2.64 -30.85 6.20
N ASP A 32 3.09 -32.02 5.70
CA ASP A 32 2.48 -32.89 4.67
C ASP A 32 1.52 -32.22 3.67
N GLN A 33 1.77 -30.96 3.30
CA GLN A 33 0.91 -30.21 2.40
C GLN A 33 1.20 -30.72 1.01
N THR A 34 0.14 -31.13 0.32
CA THR A 34 0.29 -31.60 -1.05
C THR A 34 0.70 -30.42 -1.93
N VAL A 35 1.46 -30.70 -3.00
CA VAL A 35 1.88 -29.65 -3.96
C VAL A 35 0.67 -28.86 -4.47
N GLU A 36 -0.48 -29.52 -4.61
CA GLU A 36 -1.74 -28.93 -5.04
C GLU A 36 -2.31 -27.90 -4.03
N GLU A 37 -2.23 -28.19 -2.73
CA GLU A 37 -2.64 -27.24 -1.68
C GLU A 37 -1.75 -25.99 -1.67
N LEU A 38 -0.46 -26.15 -1.91
CA LEU A 38 0.49 -25.03 -2.00
C LEU A 38 0.25 -24.18 -3.25
N GLU A 39 -0.01 -24.80 -4.39
CA GLU A 39 -0.38 -24.08 -5.61
C GLU A 39 -1.70 -23.32 -5.46
N MET A 40 -2.69 -23.92 -4.79
CA MET A 40 -3.95 -23.27 -4.49
C MET A 40 -3.75 -22.06 -3.58
N LEU A 41 -3.00 -22.22 -2.49
CA LEU A 41 -2.68 -21.12 -1.57
C LEU A 41 -1.93 -19.99 -2.30
N GLN A 42 -0.96 -20.33 -3.15
CA GLN A 42 -0.23 -19.35 -3.94
C GLN A 42 -1.16 -18.58 -4.89
N ARG A 43 -2.10 -19.25 -5.54
CA ARG A 43 -3.11 -18.61 -6.41
C ARG A 43 -4.01 -17.67 -5.61
N GLU A 44 -4.50 -18.08 -4.45
CA GLU A 44 -5.34 -17.26 -3.59
C GLU A 44 -4.62 -16.00 -3.12
N ILE A 45 -3.36 -16.14 -2.68
CA ILE A 45 -2.50 -15.02 -2.30
C ILE A 45 -2.33 -14.06 -3.48
N LEU A 46 -2.06 -14.59 -4.68
CA LEU A 46 -1.87 -13.76 -5.87
C LEU A 46 -3.15 -13.01 -6.26
N ILE A 47 -4.32 -13.66 -6.18
CA ILE A 47 -5.63 -13.04 -6.44
C ILE A 47 -5.89 -11.91 -5.44
N ALA A 48 -5.69 -12.18 -4.15
CA ALA A 48 -5.90 -11.19 -3.09
C ALA A 48 -4.97 -9.98 -3.28
N TYR A 49 -3.70 -10.21 -3.62
CA TYR A 49 -2.72 -9.16 -3.83
C TYR A 49 -3.06 -8.29 -5.04
N ASN A 50 -3.42 -8.89 -6.17
CA ASN A 50 -3.83 -8.15 -7.37
C ASN A 50 -5.08 -7.30 -7.11
N LYS A 51 -6.07 -7.85 -6.41
CA LYS A 51 -7.26 -7.10 -5.99
C LYS A 51 -6.91 -5.90 -5.12
N MET A 52 -5.96 -6.04 -4.20
CA MET A 52 -5.49 -4.95 -3.35
C MET A 52 -4.81 -3.85 -4.17
N ILE A 53 -4.00 -4.21 -5.18
CA ILE A 53 -3.37 -3.26 -6.09
C ILE A 53 -4.43 -2.47 -6.86
N ASP A 54 -5.40 -3.14 -7.45
CA ASP A 54 -6.47 -2.51 -8.24
C ASP A 54 -7.29 -1.53 -7.39
N GLN A 55 -7.62 -1.92 -6.15
CA GLN A 55 -8.31 -1.05 -5.20
C GLN A 55 -7.50 0.20 -4.86
N LYS A 56 -6.19 0.04 -4.64
CA LYS A 56 -5.30 1.16 -4.33
C LYS A 56 -5.17 2.13 -5.51
N GLU A 57 -5.03 1.61 -6.73
CA GLU A 57 -4.93 2.45 -7.92
C GLU A 57 -6.26 3.18 -8.19
N THR A 58 -7.39 2.50 -8.01
CA THR A 58 -8.73 3.11 -8.10
C THR A 58 -8.90 4.24 -7.08
N ALA A 59 -8.51 4.01 -5.82
CA ALA A 59 -8.58 5.03 -4.78
C ALA A 59 -7.73 6.26 -5.10
N LYS A 60 -6.53 6.05 -5.65
CA LYS A 60 -5.62 7.12 -6.08
C LYS A 60 -6.21 7.94 -7.22
N GLN A 61 -6.77 7.30 -8.24
CA GLN A 61 -7.42 8.00 -9.36
C GLN A 61 -8.61 8.84 -8.89
N ASN A 62 -9.45 8.29 -8.00
CA ASN A 62 -10.57 9.02 -7.42
C ASN A 62 -10.12 10.23 -6.60
N TYR A 63 -9.04 10.09 -5.83
CA TYR A 63 -8.44 11.21 -5.09
C TYR A 63 -7.99 12.33 -6.03
N HIS A 64 -7.24 11.99 -7.09
CA HIS A 64 -6.80 12.98 -8.07
C HIS A 64 -7.97 13.69 -8.76
N LEU A 65 -9.01 12.95 -9.13
CA LEU A 65 -10.21 13.52 -9.74
C LEU A 65 -10.92 14.47 -8.78
N ALA A 66 -11.07 14.09 -7.51
CA ALA A 66 -11.68 14.93 -6.49
C ALA A 66 -10.87 16.22 -6.25
N ALA A 67 -9.54 16.10 -6.18
CA ALA A 67 -8.64 17.25 -6.03
C ALA A 67 -8.74 18.21 -7.22
N ALA A 68 -8.77 17.69 -8.45
CA ALA A 68 -8.91 18.49 -9.66
C ALA A 68 -10.27 19.21 -9.75
N LYS A 69 -11.37 18.55 -9.38
CA LYS A 69 -12.69 19.19 -9.28
C LYS A 69 -12.69 20.32 -8.25
N SER A 70 -12.12 20.06 -7.07
CA SER A 70 -12.02 21.05 -6.00
C SER A 70 -11.22 22.28 -6.44
N SER A 71 -10.05 22.09 -7.07
CA SER A 71 -9.24 23.21 -7.57
C SER A 71 -9.95 24.00 -8.66
N HIS A 72 -10.65 23.34 -9.57
CA HIS A 72 -11.45 24.01 -10.60
C HIS A 72 -12.55 24.90 -9.98
N HIS A 73 -13.29 24.38 -8.99
CA HIS A 73 -14.32 25.15 -8.30
C HIS A 73 -13.73 26.33 -7.53
N GLN A 74 -12.59 26.15 -6.87
CA GLN A 74 -11.89 27.23 -6.18
C GLN A 74 -11.43 28.32 -7.15
N ALA A 75 -10.80 27.95 -8.26
CA ALA A 75 -10.38 28.90 -9.29
C ALA A 75 -11.56 29.68 -9.87
N ARG A 76 -12.67 28.99 -10.18
CA ARG A 76 -13.89 29.65 -10.67
C ARG A 76 -14.48 30.62 -9.66
N SER A 77 -14.54 30.24 -8.38
CA SER A 77 -15.01 31.12 -7.31
C SER A 77 -14.13 32.35 -7.17
N LEU A 78 -12.81 32.19 -7.27
CA LEU A 78 -11.85 33.29 -7.20
C LEU A 78 -12.02 34.25 -8.38
N CYS A 79 -12.16 33.75 -9.62
CA CYS A 79 -12.43 34.60 -10.78
C CYS A 79 -13.72 35.41 -10.61
N LEU A 80 -14.80 34.78 -10.13
CA LEU A 80 -16.07 35.48 -9.89
C LEU A 80 -15.94 36.58 -8.83
N LYS A 81 -15.21 36.31 -7.74
CA LYS A 81 -14.95 37.32 -6.70
C LYS A 81 -14.16 38.51 -7.23
N LEU A 82 -13.16 38.27 -8.08
CA LEU A 82 -12.38 39.37 -8.69
C LEU A 82 -13.22 40.20 -9.65
N ASN A 83 -14.07 39.56 -10.46
CA ASN A 83 -14.96 40.25 -11.40
C ASN A 83 -16.11 41.04 -10.72
N LEU A 84 -16.35 40.84 -9.43
CA LEU A 84 -17.35 41.58 -8.64
C LEU A 84 -16.77 42.81 -7.93
N VAL A 85 -15.44 43.00 -7.98
CA VAL A 85 -14.71 44.08 -7.29
C VAL A 85 -14.31 45.21 -8.25
N GLU A 86 -14.53 45.07 -9.56
CA GLU A 86 -14.54 46.17 -10.55
C GLU A 86 -15.92 46.86 -10.62
#